data_AF-A0A0A9HM32-F1
#
_entry.id   AF-A0A0A9HM32-F1
#
_cell.length_a   1.000
_cell.length_b   1.000
_cell.length_c   1.000
_cell.angle_alpha   90.00
_cell.angle_beta   90.00
_cell.angle_gamma   90.00
#
_symmetry.space_group_name_H-M   'P 1'
#
loop_
_entity.id
_entity.type
_entity.pdbx_description
1 polymer ?
#
loop_
_entity_poly.entity_id
_entity_poly.type
_entity_poly.pdbx_seq_one_letter_code
_entity_poly.pdbx_strand_id
1 'polypeptide(L)'
;MGCTKFGPWKRVWRTWAPLRCKFFIWLAINNRCWTADRLAKRGLQHPAACPLCDQAGENIQHLLVECVFARQVWVETLQRLHLGTIAPQPSSNHFSNWWRRAMRGVAKEHRKGLNSLVILIAWEIWKHRNDCVFNNARPSVVAVIETVAKESALWCSAGAKHLYTLLLRSLTSSP
;
A
#
# COMPACT_ATOMS: atom_id res chain seq x y z
N MET A 1 10.36 -15.43 -27.43
CA MET A 1 10.39 -15.98 -26.04
C MET A 1 9.68 -15.01 -25.11
N GLY A 2 8.41 -15.24 -24.76
CA GLY A 2 7.56 -14.26 -24.06
C GLY A 2 6.75 -14.83 -22.89
N CYS A 3 7.24 -15.86 -22.20
CA CYS A 3 6.57 -16.39 -21.02
C CYS A 3 7.29 -15.89 -19.76
N THR A 4 6.92 -14.70 -19.28
CA THR A 4 7.26 -14.37 -17.89
C THR A 4 6.40 -15.24 -16.99
N LYS A 5 7.01 -16.14 -16.22
CA LYS A 5 6.38 -16.78 -15.06
C LYS A 5 6.14 -15.72 -13.97
N PHE A 6 5.32 -14.71 -14.25
CA PHE A 6 5.12 -13.56 -13.36
C PHE A 6 4.06 -13.90 -12.30
N GLY A 7 4.47 -14.51 -11.18
CA GLY A 7 3.58 -14.74 -10.03
C GLY A 7 2.76 -13.52 -9.54
N PRO A 8 3.23 -12.25 -9.67
CA PRO A 8 2.48 -11.08 -9.18
C PRO A 8 1.21 -10.72 -9.98
N TRP A 9 1.13 -10.99 -11.29
CA TRP A 9 0.01 -10.50 -12.12
C TRP A 9 -1.33 -11.09 -11.65
N LYS A 10 -1.35 -12.39 -11.31
CA LYS A 10 -2.55 -13.06 -10.79
C LYS A 10 -3.05 -12.39 -9.53
N ARG A 11 -2.14 -11.94 -8.66
CA ARG A 11 -2.51 -11.27 -7.40
C ARG A 11 -3.12 -9.90 -7.65
N VAL A 12 -2.53 -9.09 -8.53
CA VAL A 12 -3.06 -7.76 -8.83
C VAL A 12 -4.42 -7.86 -9.52
N TRP A 13 -4.51 -8.65 -10.59
CA TRP A 13 -5.67 -8.63 -11.48
C TRP A 13 -6.87 -9.40 -10.93
N ARG A 14 -6.67 -10.48 -10.16
CA ARG A 14 -7.77 -11.25 -9.53
C ARG A 14 -8.28 -10.66 -8.22
N THR A 15 -7.56 -9.70 -7.63
CA THR A 15 -8.02 -9.05 -6.39
C THR A 15 -9.18 -8.11 -6.69
N TRP A 16 -10.12 -7.96 -5.77
CA TRP A 16 -11.13 -6.92 -5.89
C TRP A 16 -10.50 -5.58 -5.53
N ALA A 17 -10.48 -4.62 -6.47
CA ALA A 17 -10.02 -3.25 -6.28
C ALA A 17 -10.40 -2.43 -7.52
N PRO A 18 -10.61 -1.10 -7.40
CA PRO A 18 -10.79 -0.24 -8.57
C PRO A 18 -9.61 -0.35 -9.54
N LEU A 19 -9.90 -0.24 -10.85
CA LEU A 19 -8.89 -0.46 -11.90
C LEU A 19 -7.68 0.47 -11.77
N ARG A 20 -7.90 1.74 -11.40
CA ARG A 20 -6.82 2.72 -11.14
C ARG A 20 -5.82 2.24 -10.08
N CYS A 21 -6.32 1.60 -9.02
CA CYS A 21 -5.47 1.10 -7.93
C CYS A 21 -4.69 -0.13 -8.41
N LYS A 22 -5.32 -1.03 -9.17
CA LYS A 22 -4.64 -2.20 -9.76
C LYS A 22 -3.53 -1.78 -10.72
N PHE A 23 -3.81 -0.78 -11.56
CA PHE A 23 -2.84 -0.26 -12.52
C PHE A 23 -1.66 0.38 -11.82
N PHE A 24 -1.90 1.19 -10.80
CA PHE A 24 -0.85 1.72 -9.93
C PHE A 24 0.02 0.62 -9.33
N ILE A 25 -0.58 -0.41 -8.73
CA ILE A 25 0.17 -1.52 -8.13
C ILE A 25 0.99 -2.28 -9.17
N TRP A 26 0.44 -2.46 -10.36
CA TRP A 26 1.19 -3.05 -11.47
C TRP A 26 2.40 -2.20 -11.85
N LEU A 27 2.26 -0.88 -11.96
CA LEU A 27 3.39 0.02 -12.17
C LEU A 27 4.41 -0.07 -11.02
N ALA A 28 3.94 -0.07 -9.77
CA ALA A 28 4.80 -0.12 -8.59
C ALA A 28 5.66 -1.39 -8.54
N ILE A 29 5.06 -2.55 -8.85
CA ILE A 29 5.77 -3.83 -8.91
C ILE A 29 6.82 -3.85 -10.04
N ASN A 30 6.57 -3.14 -11.13
CA ASN A 30 7.51 -3.00 -12.25
C ASN A 30 8.48 -1.81 -12.07
N ASN A 31 8.49 -1.18 -10.90
CA ASN A 31 9.25 0.03 -10.59
C ASN A 31 9.01 1.16 -11.60
N ARG A 32 7.77 1.37 -12.08
CA ARG A 32 7.38 2.33 -13.13
C ARG A 32 6.59 3.56 -12.64
N CYS A 33 6.50 3.78 -11.33
CA CYS A 33 5.85 4.96 -10.77
C CYS A 33 6.74 6.21 -10.86
N TRP A 34 6.15 7.40 -10.94
CA TRP A 34 6.88 8.67 -11.00
C TRP A 34 7.39 9.12 -9.63
N THR A 35 8.36 8.38 -9.09
CA THR A 35 9.12 8.71 -7.88
C THR A 35 10.33 9.59 -8.18
N ALA A 36 10.89 10.24 -7.15
CA ALA A 36 12.03 11.16 -7.30
C ALA A 36 13.21 10.51 -8.05
N ASP A 37 13.56 9.25 -7.75
CA ASP A 37 14.62 8.52 -8.46
C ASP A 37 14.38 8.40 -9.98
N ARG A 38 13.12 8.29 -10.41
CA ARG A 38 12.74 8.17 -11.83
C ARG A 38 12.65 9.52 -12.55
N LEU A 39 12.39 10.59 -11.79
CA LEU A 39 12.48 11.97 -12.29
C LEU A 39 13.96 12.35 -12.47
N ALA A 40 14.81 12.03 -11.49
CA ALA A 40 16.25 12.25 -11.53
C ALA A 40 16.90 11.62 -12.77
N LYS A 41 16.56 10.35 -13.08
CA LYS A 41 17.03 9.63 -14.27
C LYS A 41 16.66 10.29 -15.60
N ARG A 42 15.73 11.26 -15.60
CA ARG A 42 15.28 11.99 -16.79
C ARG A 42 15.65 13.47 -16.75
N GLY A 43 16.46 13.90 -15.78
CA GLY A 43 16.84 15.31 -15.62
C GLY A 43 15.67 16.23 -15.27
N LEU A 44 14.58 15.68 -14.71
CA LEU A 44 13.42 16.47 -14.27
C LEU A 44 13.60 16.90 -12.82
N GLN A 45 13.02 18.06 -12.46
CA GLN A 45 13.03 18.54 -11.08
C GLN A 45 12.41 17.51 -10.13
N HIS A 46 13.07 17.27 -8.99
CA HIS A 46 12.62 16.31 -8.00
C HIS A 46 13.02 16.76 -6.58
N PRO A 47 12.28 16.33 -5.54
CA PRO A 47 12.72 16.47 -4.15
C PRO A 47 14.05 15.74 -3.90
N ALA A 48 14.89 16.27 -3.01
CA ALA A 48 16.13 15.62 -2.60
C ALA A 48 15.89 14.46 -1.63
N ALA A 49 14.86 14.59 -0.78
CA ALA A 49 14.41 13.58 0.17
C ALA A 49 12.94 13.21 -0.07
N CYS A 50 12.51 12.09 0.51
CA CYS A 50 11.14 11.61 0.46
C CYS A 50 10.16 12.65 1.03
N PRO A 51 9.14 13.09 0.27
CA PRO A 51 8.17 14.09 0.73
C PRO A 51 7.39 13.71 1.98
N LEU A 52 7.36 12.42 2.33
CA LEU A 52 6.61 11.92 3.50
C LEU A 52 7.44 11.84 4.77
N CYS A 53 8.73 11.50 4.71
CA CYS A 53 9.56 11.30 5.90
C CYS A 53 10.78 12.22 6.00
N ASP A 54 11.18 12.86 4.91
CA ASP A 54 12.33 13.78 4.85
C ASP A 54 13.67 13.18 5.33
N GLN A 55 13.82 11.84 5.26
CA GLN A 55 15.00 11.14 5.83
C GLN A 55 15.86 10.40 4.81
N ALA A 56 15.31 10.04 3.64
CA ALA A 56 16.02 9.28 2.62
C ALA A 56 15.50 9.62 1.23
N GLY A 57 16.27 9.28 0.19
CA GLY A 57 15.85 9.45 -1.20
C GLY A 57 14.62 8.60 -1.53
N GLU A 58 13.71 9.16 -2.32
CA GLU A 58 12.47 8.47 -2.69
C GLU A 58 12.66 7.56 -3.90
N ASN A 59 12.35 6.28 -3.69
CA ASN A 59 11.99 5.33 -4.73
C ASN A 59 10.69 4.60 -4.31
N ILE A 60 10.11 3.78 -5.19
CA ILE A 60 8.83 3.12 -4.89
C ILE A 60 8.90 2.10 -3.74
N GLN A 61 10.04 1.45 -3.52
CA GLN A 61 10.22 0.52 -2.39
C GLN A 61 10.29 1.30 -1.09
N HIS A 62 11.05 2.40 -1.09
CA HIS A 62 11.08 3.32 0.03
C HIS A 62 9.67 3.81 0.34
N LEU A 63 9.00 4.41 -0.63
CA LEU A 63 7.67 4.99 -0.45
C LEU A 63 6.65 4.00 0.11
N LEU A 64 6.68 2.73 -0.31
CA LEU A 64 5.66 1.75 0.09
C LEU A 64 6.02 0.95 1.34
N VAL A 65 7.30 0.65 1.64
CA VAL A 65 7.66 -0.25 2.76
C VAL A 65 8.87 0.18 3.61
N GLU A 66 9.80 0.99 3.10
CA GLU A 66 10.98 1.42 3.88
C GLU A 66 10.82 2.81 4.52
N CYS A 67 9.86 3.61 4.06
CA CYS A 67 9.57 4.93 4.59
C CYS A 67 8.97 4.79 5.99
N VAL A 68 9.50 5.55 6.96
CA VAL A 68 9.03 5.51 8.35
C VAL A 68 7.55 5.88 8.44
N PHE A 69 7.12 6.88 7.66
CA PHE A 69 5.74 7.31 7.53
C PHE A 69 4.85 6.17 7.01
N ALA A 70 5.25 5.53 5.92
CA ALA A 70 4.49 4.44 5.34
C ALA A 70 4.38 3.25 6.30
N ARG A 71 5.47 2.87 6.97
CA ARG A 71 5.45 1.82 8.00
C ARG A 71 4.46 2.13 9.12
N GLN A 72 4.40 3.38 9.56
CA GLN A 72 3.45 3.78 10.59
C GLN A 72 2.00 3.61 10.12
N VAL A 73 1.67 4.04 8.90
CA VAL A 73 0.35 3.80 8.27
C VAL A 73 0.01 2.30 8.23
N TRP A 74 0.96 1.46 7.81
CA TRP A 74 0.76 0.01 7.78
C TRP A 74 0.52 -0.58 9.17
N VAL A 75 1.37 -0.24 10.14
CA VAL A 75 1.31 -0.76 11.51
C VAL A 75 -0.02 -0.39 12.14
N GLU A 76 -0.38 0.90 12.16
CA GLU A 76 -1.61 1.36 12.80
C GLU A 76 -2.87 0.79 12.13
N THR A 77 -2.89 0.72 10.79
CA THR A 77 -4.04 0.14 10.07
C THR A 77 -4.19 -1.36 10.34
N LEU A 78 -3.08 -2.12 10.31
CA LEU A 78 -3.11 -3.56 10.52
C LEU A 78 -3.34 -3.95 11.98
N GLN A 79 -2.87 -3.14 12.93
CA GLN A 79 -3.13 -3.35 14.37
C GLN A 79 -4.63 -3.29 14.68
N ARG A 80 -5.38 -2.36 14.08
CA ARG A 80 -6.86 -2.28 14.20
C ARG A 80 -7.59 -3.54 13.70
N LEU A 81 -6.91 -4.41 12.96
CA LEU A 81 -7.42 -5.68 12.43
C LEU A 81 -6.81 -6.91 13.11
N HIS A 82 -6.03 -6.71 14.17
CA HIS A 82 -5.26 -7.75 14.86
C HIS A 82 -4.24 -8.45 13.94
N LEU A 83 -3.65 -7.68 13.03
CA LEU A 83 -2.69 -8.12 12.02
C LEU A 83 -1.36 -7.32 12.08
N GLY A 84 -1.07 -6.65 13.20
CA GLY A 84 0.16 -5.85 13.34
C GLY A 84 1.45 -6.63 13.06
N THR A 85 1.47 -7.94 13.31
CA THR A 85 2.63 -8.83 13.10
C THR A 85 3.03 -9.00 11.63
N ILE A 86 2.14 -8.70 10.68
CA ILE A 86 2.44 -8.78 9.24
C ILE A 86 2.84 -7.43 8.62
N ALA A 87 2.87 -6.35 9.40
CA ALA A 87 3.29 -5.03 8.93
C ALA A 87 4.76 -5.04 8.43
N PRO A 88 5.13 -4.16 7.48
CA PRO A 88 6.52 -4.07 7.03
C PRO A 88 7.45 -3.72 8.18
N GLN A 89 8.47 -4.56 8.36
CA GLN A 89 9.54 -4.35 9.33
C GLN A 89 10.66 -3.49 8.72
N PRO A 90 11.58 -2.91 9.51
CA PRO A 90 12.72 -2.16 8.99
C PRO A 90 13.58 -2.92 7.96
N SER A 91 13.60 -4.25 8.04
CA SER A 91 14.28 -5.13 7.06
C SER A 91 13.48 -5.37 5.76
N SER A 92 12.30 -4.76 5.61
CA SER A 92 11.44 -4.92 4.43
C SER A 92 11.85 -3.94 3.34
N ASN A 93 12.66 -4.42 2.39
CA ASN A 93 13.24 -3.61 1.31
C ASN A 93 12.53 -3.77 -0.05
N HIS A 94 11.49 -4.61 -0.12
CA HIS A 94 10.80 -4.85 -1.39
C HIS A 94 9.32 -5.15 -1.18
N PHE A 95 8.45 -4.27 -1.68
CA PHE A 95 7.01 -4.31 -1.50
C PHE A 95 6.40 -5.66 -1.92
N SER A 96 6.77 -6.20 -3.09
CA SER A 96 6.21 -7.47 -3.56
C SER A 96 6.64 -8.68 -2.72
N ASN A 97 7.85 -8.63 -2.14
CA ASN A 97 8.36 -9.70 -1.28
C ASN A 97 7.72 -9.63 0.10
N TRP A 98 7.63 -8.43 0.68
CA TRP A 98 6.89 -8.19 1.91
C TRP A 98 5.42 -8.65 1.77
N TRP A 99 4.71 -8.20 0.72
CA TRP A 99 3.32 -8.59 0.50
C TRP A 99 3.18 -10.12 0.38
N ARG A 100 4.09 -10.79 -0.35
CA ARG A 100 4.08 -12.27 -0.43
C ARG A 100 4.23 -12.92 0.96
N ARG A 101 5.08 -12.38 1.83
CA ARG A 101 5.27 -12.86 3.21
C ARG A 101 4.05 -12.58 4.09
N ALA A 102 3.49 -11.37 4.02
CA ALA A 102 2.29 -10.98 4.76
C ALA A 102 1.12 -11.94 4.49
N MET A 103 0.92 -12.37 3.24
CA MET A 103 -0.11 -13.35 2.89
C MET A 103 0.06 -14.72 3.56
N ARG A 104 1.29 -15.12 3.91
CA ARG A 104 1.56 -16.38 4.59
C ARG A 104 1.24 -16.29 6.08
N GLY A 105 1.30 -15.09 6.66
CA GLY A 105 0.97 -14.82 8.05
C GLY A 105 -0.52 -14.71 8.35
N VAL A 106 -1.40 -14.96 7.37
CA VAL A 106 -2.86 -14.94 7.57
C VAL A 106 -3.55 -16.21 7.07
N ALA A 107 -4.66 -16.56 7.74
CA ALA A 107 -5.55 -17.65 7.37
C ALA A 107 -6.06 -17.50 5.92
N LYS A 108 -6.28 -18.62 5.24
CA LYS A 108 -6.58 -18.64 3.79
C LYS A 108 -7.83 -17.81 3.44
N GLU A 109 -8.86 -17.84 4.27
CA GLU A 109 -10.11 -17.08 4.11
C GLU A 109 -9.91 -15.57 4.07
N HIS A 110 -8.97 -15.03 4.86
CA HIS A 110 -8.69 -13.59 4.93
C HIS A 110 -7.78 -13.09 3.81
N ARG A 111 -7.15 -13.98 3.04
CA ARG A 111 -6.14 -13.60 2.05
C ARG A 111 -6.67 -12.69 0.94
N LYS A 112 -7.91 -12.92 0.49
CA LYS A 112 -8.51 -12.09 -0.55
C LYS A 112 -8.81 -10.68 -0.05
N GLY A 113 -9.33 -10.55 1.17
CA GLY A 113 -9.55 -9.25 1.81
C GLY A 113 -8.26 -8.51 2.05
N LEU A 114 -7.23 -9.20 2.55
CA LEU A 114 -5.92 -8.59 2.79
C LEU A 114 -5.28 -8.09 1.49
N ASN A 115 -5.42 -8.82 0.37
CA ASN A 115 -4.96 -8.30 -0.92
C ASN A 115 -5.63 -6.97 -1.29
N SER A 116 -6.95 -6.86 -1.12
CA SER A 116 -7.68 -5.62 -1.39
C SER A 116 -7.20 -4.49 -0.48
N LEU A 117 -7.04 -4.75 0.82
CA LEU A 117 -6.55 -3.77 1.78
C LEU A 117 -5.12 -3.30 1.48
N VAL A 118 -4.22 -4.21 1.10
CA VAL A 118 -2.85 -3.85 0.71
C VAL A 118 -2.83 -2.95 -0.52
N ILE A 119 -3.69 -3.23 -1.52
CA ILE A 119 -3.83 -2.36 -2.70
C ILE A 119 -4.34 -0.98 -2.29
N LEU A 120 -5.34 -0.92 -1.40
CA LEU A 120 -5.91 0.33 -0.91
C LEU A 120 -4.86 1.17 -0.16
N ILE A 121 -4.20 0.61 0.85
CA ILE A 121 -3.23 1.36 1.66
C ILE A 121 -2.09 1.90 0.78
N ALA A 122 -1.53 1.07 -0.10
CA ALA A 122 -0.46 1.50 -0.99
C ALA A 122 -0.92 2.61 -1.96
N TRP A 123 -2.17 2.56 -2.42
CA TRP A 123 -2.78 3.60 -3.24
C TRP A 123 -2.99 4.91 -2.46
N GLU A 124 -3.47 4.84 -1.22
CA GLU A 124 -3.67 6.02 -0.36
C GLU A 124 -2.33 6.68 0.03
N ILE A 125 -1.29 5.90 0.32
CA ILE A 125 0.07 6.43 0.53
C ILE A 125 0.56 7.17 -0.72
N TRP A 126 0.35 6.57 -1.91
CA TRP A 126 0.74 7.20 -3.18
C TRP A 126 -0.01 8.51 -3.44
N LYS A 127 -1.32 8.55 -3.20
CA LYS A 127 -2.12 9.79 -3.34
C LYS A 127 -1.65 10.85 -2.36
N HIS A 128 -1.48 10.52 -1.08
CA HIS A 128 -1.03 11.46 -0.05
C HIS A 128 0.34 12.04 -0.39
N ARG A 129 1.27 11.20 -0.87
CA ARG A 129 2.57 11.67 -1.39
C ARG A 129 2.39 12.66 -2.53
N ASN A 130 1.50 12.38 -3.49
CA ASN A 130 1.26 13.29 -4.60
C ASN A 130 0.66 14.61 -4.14
N ASP A 131 -0.23 14.60 -3.15
CA ASP A 131 -0.75 15.83 -2.57
C ASP A 131 0.34 16.65 -1.87
N CYS A 132 1.30 15.99 -1.20
CA CYS A 132 2.46 16.68 -0.65
C CYS A 132 3.36 17.32 -1.73
N VAL A 133 3.50 16.67 -2.89
CA VAL A 133 4.35 17.16 -3.99
C VAL A 133 3.66 18.25 -4.82
N PHE A 134 2.38 18.08 -5.14
CA PHE A 134 1.68 18.92 -6.11
C PHE A 134 0.73 19.94 -5.48
N ASN A 135 0.26 19.68 -4.26
CA ASN A 135 -0.77 20.48 -3.60
C ASN A 135 -0.29 21.11 -2.27
N ASN A 136 1.03 21.08 -1.99
CA ASN A 136 1.64 21.59 -0.75
C ASN A 136 1.01 21.01 0.55
N ALA A 137 0.43 19.82 0.48
CA ALA A 137 -0.12 19.15 1.66
C ALA A 137 1.01 18.74 2.62
N ARG A 138 0.71 18.68 3.92
CA ARG A 138 1.65 18.17 4.91
C ARG A 138 1.49 16.66 5.09
N PRO A 139 2.57 15.89 5.31
CA PRO A 139 2.48 14.48 5.67
C PRO A 139 1.63 14.28 6.93
N SER A 140 0.60 13.43 6.85
CA SER A 140 -0.27 13.10 8.00
C SER A 140 -0.67 11.64 7.96
N VAL A 141 -0.13 10.85 8.89
CA VAL A 141 -0.46 9.42 9.03
C VAL A 141 -1.95 9.24 9.34
N VAL A 142 -2.49 10.07 10.23
CA VAL A 142 -3.90 10.06 10.63
C VAL A 142 -4.82 10.27 9.42
N ALA A 143 -4.53 11.28 8.59
CA ALA A 143 -5.35 11.56 7.41
C ALA A 143 -5.36 10.40 6.40
N VAL A 144 -4.22 9.73 6.21
CA VAL A 144 -4.14 8.53 5.36
C VAL A 144 -4.97 7.39 5.94
N ILE A 145 -4.87 7.12 7.24
CA ILE A 145 -5.62 6.04 7.89
C ILE A 145 -7.12 6.30 7.87
N GLU A 146 -7.57 7.53 8.11
CA GLU A 146 -8.98 7.93 8.00
C GLU A 146 -9.50 7.73 6.58
N THR A 147 -8.70 8.10 5.57
CA THR A 147 -9.06 7.90 4.17
C THR A 147 -9.10 6.42 3.82
N VAL A 148 -8.16 5.60 4.30
CA VAL A 148 -8.19 4.14 4.15
C VAL A 148 -9.46 3.56 4.78
N ALA A 149 -9.84 3.99 5.98
CA ALA A 149 -11.06 3.52 6.63
C ALA A 149 -12.31 3.87 5.81
N LYS A 150 -12.43 5.14 5.38
CA LYS A 150 -13.54 5.61 4.54
C LYS A 150 -13.63 4.86 3.21
N GLU A 151 -12.53 4.75 2.48
CA GLU A 151 -12.47 4.03 1.21
C GLU A 151 -12.73 2.54 1.41
N SER A 152 -12.28 1.94 2.51
CA SER A 152 -12.56 0.53 2.79
C SER A 152 -14.07 0.26 2.95
N ALA A 153 -14.80 1.18 3.61
CA ALA A 153 -16.26 1.11 3.71
C ALA A 153 -16.93 1.26 2.34
N LEU A 154 -16.51 2.23 1.53
CA LEU A 154 -17.00 2.42 0.16
C LEU A 154 -16.74 1.18 -0.72
N TRP A 155 -15.56 0.59 -0.61
CA TRP A 155 -15.19 -0.64 -1.33
C TRP A 155 -16.10 -1.79 -0.91
N CYS A 156 -16.40 -1.94 0.38
CA CYS A 156 -17.34 -2.95 0.88
C CYS A 156 -18.74 -2.74 0.28
N SER A 157 -19.27 -1.50 0.31
CA SER A 157 -20.56 -1.16 -0.30
C SER A 157 -20.59 -1.39 -1.82
N ALA A 158 -19.45 -1.24 -2.49
CA ALA A 158 -19.29 -1.51 -3.92
C ALA A 158 -19.06 -3.01 -4.25
N GLY A 159 -19.13 -3.91 -3.26
CA GLY A 159 -19.09 -5.36 -3.48
C GLY A 159 -17.77 -6.04 -3.10
N ALA A 160 -16.87 -5.39 -2.36
CA ALA A 160 -15.64 -6.00 -1.84
C ALA A 160 -15.91 -6.98 -0.67
N LYS A 161 -16.68 -8.04 -0.90
CA LYS A 161 -17.15 -8.98 0.14
C LYS A 161 -16.04 -9.54 1.04
N HIS A 162 -14.89 -9.89 0.45
CA HIS A 162 -13.76 -10.44 1.21
C HIS A 162 -13.04 -9.39 2.05
N LEU A 163 -13.06 -8.12 1.62
CA LEU A 163 -12.56 -7.00 2.43
C LEU A 163 -13.50 -6.79 3.62
N TYR A 164 -14.82 -6.79 3.40
CA TYR A 164 -15.80 -6.72 4.47
C TYR A 164 -15.58 -7.82 5.53
N THR A 165 -15.44 -9.08 5.12
CA THR A 165 -15.12 -10.19 6.03
C THR A 165 -13.82 -9.98 6.80
N LEU A 166 -12.80 -9.36 6.19
CA LEU A 166 -11.57 -9.02 6.90
C LEU A 166 -11.82 -7.92 7.95
N LEU A 167 -12.58 -6.88 7.59
CA LEU A 167 -12.86 -5.74 8.45
C LEU A 167 -13.73 -6.12 9.66
N LEU A 168 -14.57 -7.16 9.58
CA LEU A 168 -15.30 -7.66 10.75
C LEU A 168 -14.39 -8.00 11.94
N ARG A 169 -13.10 -8.31 11.69
CA ARG A 169 -12.10 -8.52 12.74
C ARG A 169 -11.84 -7.30 13.63
N SER A 170 -12.22 -6.09 13.21
CA SER A 170 -12.16 -4.91 14.07
C SER A 170 -13.37 -4.79 15.00
N LEU A 171 -14.47 -5.51 14.71
CA LEU A 171 -15.73 -5.45 15.46
C LEU A 171 -15.87 -6.61 16.46
N THR A 172 -15.22 -7.75 16.21
CA THR A 172 -15.31 -8.95 17.06
C THR A 172 -14.47 -8.88 18.34
N SER A 173 -14.17 -7.68 18.82
CA SER A 173 -13.34 -7.45 20.00
C SER A 173 -13.72 -6.13 20.69
N SER A 174 -14.87 -6.12 21.33
CA SER A 174 -15.02 -5.38 22.59
C SER A 174 -14.65 -6.35 23.72
N PRO A 175 -13.94 -5.91 24.78
CA PRO A 175 -13.92 -6.68 26.02
C PRO A 175 -15.34 -6.89 26.56
#